data_AF-A0A3P7LKS3-F1
#
_entry.id   AF-A0A3P7LKS3-F1
#
_cell.length_a   1.000
_cell.length_b   1.000
_cell.length_c   1.000
_cell.angle_alpha   90.00
_cell.angle_beta   90.00
_cell.angle_gamma   90.00
#
_symmetry.space_group_name_H-M   'P 1'
#
loop_
_entity.id
_entity.type
_entity.pdbx_description
1 polymer ?
#
loop_
_entity_poly.entity_id
_entity_poly.type
_entity_poly.pdbx_seq_one_letter_code
_entity_poly.pdbx_strand_id
1 'polypeptide(L)'
;MENVKKDQEQRLKKLQEEQVLDNRKAELLELNADLVDKVLYAINYALANQTSWNVIEAAVAEQKARGDPVSSCIERLQLDLNQAVLRLSDPYVDDDEDEDEDQKNAADEPLEVTIDLGCNALKNAKRIKLPTPHPLRFIRYYDHRRLAHDKEKKTITGTKRALKMASKKAEKTKTQVAGVQRISKTREPFW
;
A
#
# COMPACT_ATOMS: atom_id res chain seq x y z
N MET A 1 -10.48 10.94 -22.22
CA MET A 1 -11.30 10.39 -21.12
C MET A 1 -11.06 8.89 -20.95
N GLU A 2 -11.04 8.09 -22.02
CA GLU A 2 -10.83 6.63 -21.92
C GLU A 2 -9.41 6.20 -21.50
N ASN A 3 -8.35 6.84 -22.01
CA ASN A 3 -6.97 6.47 -21.62
C ASN A 3 -6.69 6.67 -20.13
N VAL A 4 -7.31 7.69 -19.51
CA VAL A 4 -7.19 7.94 -18.07
C VAL A 4 -7.91 6.86 -17.25
N LYS A 5 -9.06 6.37 -17.74
CA LYS A 5 -9.78 5.26 -17.09
C LYS A 5 -9.00 3.95 -17.19
N LYS A 6 -8.45 3.64 -18.36
CA LYS A 6 -7.62 2.45 -18.57
C LYS A 6 -6.35 2.45 -17.70
N ASP A 7 -5.67 3.59 -17.59
CA ASP A 7 -4.50 3.73 -16.70
C ASP A 7 -4.89 3.56 -15.22
N GLN A 8 -6.02 4.11 -14.79
CA GLN A 8 -6.54 3.88 -13.44
C GLN A 8 -6.89 2.41 -13.18
N GLU A 9 -7.54 1.73 -14.13
CA GLU A 9 -7.86 0.31 -14.03
C GLU A 9 -6.60 -0.57 -13.98
N GLN A 10 -5.58 -0.28 -14.79
CA GLN A 10 -4.31 -1.01 -14.75
C GLN A 10 -3.59 -0.83 -13.42
N ARG A 11 -3.56 0.40 -12.88
CA ARG A 11 -2.98 0.67 -11.57
C ARG A 11 -3.74 -0.04 -10.45
N LEU A 12 -5.07 -0.09 -10.54
CA LEU A 12 -5.90 -0.81 -9.57
C LEU A 12 -5.63 -2.32 -9.61
N LYS A 13 -5.55 -2.91 -10.80
CA LYS A 13 -5.20 -4.34 -10.96
C LYS A 13 -3.83 -4.65 -10.38
N LYS A 14 -2.81 -3.85 -10.71
CA LYS A 14 -1.47 -4.04 -10.15
C LYS A 14 -1.46 -3.94 -8.62
N LEU A 15 -2.19 -2.98 -8.06
CA LEU A 15 -2.30 -2.83 -6.60
C LEU A 15 -3.00 -4.04 -5.95
N GLN A 16 -4.00 -4.61 -6.61
CA GLN A 16 -4.68 -5.81 -6.15
C GLN A 16 -3.75 -7.03 -6.19
N GLU A 17 -2.99 -7.20 -7.27
CA GLU A 17 -1.99 -8.27 -7.40
C GLU A 17 -0.92 -8.17 -6.32
N GLU A 18 -0.37 -6.97 -6.08
CA GLU A 18 0.59 -6.71 -4.99
C GLU A 18 -0.01 -7.06 -3.62
N GLN A 19 -1.27 -6.67 -3.37
CA GLN A 19 -1.94 -6.97 -2.11
C GLN A 19 -2.16 -8.48 -1.89
N VAL A 20 -2.47 -9.24 -2.94
CA VAL A 20 -2.60 -10.70 -2.86
C VAL A 20 -1.25 -11.33 -2.50
N LEU A 21 -0.16 -10.88 -3.14
CA LEU A 21 1.18 -11.35 -2.83
C LEU A 21 1.61 -11.01 -1.40
N ASP A 22 1.33 -9.78 -0.93
CA ASP A 22 1.63 -9.38 0.43
C ASP A 22 0.85 -10.19 1.46
N ASN A 23 -0.44 -10.45 1.21
CA ASN A 23 -1.24 -11.32 2.07
C ASN A 23 -0.63 -12.72 2.16
N ARG A 24 -0.22 -13.31 1.03
CA ARG A 24 0.44 -14.63 1.00
C ARG A 24 1.74 -14.64 1.79
N LYS A 25 2.58 -13.62 1.64
CA LYS A 25 3.82 -13.47 2.45
C LYS A 25 3.53 -13.42 3.93
N ALA A 26 2.49 -12.71 4.32
CA ALA A 26 2.13 -12.59 5.72
C ALA A 26 1.54 -13.87 6.30
N GLU A 27 0.77 -14.62 5.53
CA GLU A 27 0.31 -15.96 5.90
C GLU A 27 1.49 -16.91 6.14
N LEU A 28 2.46 -16.97 5.21
CA LEU A 28 3.67 -17.77 5.37
C LEU A 28 4.44 -17.41 6.64
N LEU A 29 4.49 -16.13 6.99
CA LEU A 29 5.15 -15.66 8.20
C LEU A 29 4.40 -16.06 9.49
N GLU A 30 3.07 -16.15 9.44
CA GLU A 30 2.27 -16.65 10.56
C GLU A 30 2.40 -18.16 10.75
N LEU A 31 2.45 -18.92 9.65
CA LEU A 31 2.65 -20.36 9.68
C LEU A 31 4.05 -20.73 10.22
N ASN A 32 5.07 -19.96 9.82
CA ASN A 32 6.46 -20.17 10.22
C ASN A 32 6.89 -19.33 11.43
N ALA A 33 5.94 -18.85 12.26
CA ALA A 33 6.23 -17.87 13.31
C ALA A 33 7.33 -18.33 14.28
N ASP A 34 7.32 -19.60 14.70
CA ASP A 34 8.31 -20.15 15.63
C ASP A 34 9.71 -20.22 15.02
N LEU A 35 9.80 -20.51 13.72
CA LEU A 35 11.08 -20.56 13.00
C LEU A 35 11.64 -19.14 12.87
N VAL A 36 10.81 -18.19 12.45
CA VAL A 36 11.17 -16.78 12.30
C VAL A 36 11.63 -16.18 13.64
N ASP A 37 10.94 -16.47 14.74
CA ASP A 37 11.34 -15.97 16.06
C ASP A 37 12.67 -16.57 16.54
N LYS A 38 12.99 -17.82 16.19
CA LYS A 38 14.33 -18.41 16.44
C LYS A 38 15.43 -17.70 15.65
N VAL A 39 15.18 -17.40 14.37
CA VAL A 39 16.10 -16.61 13.54
C VAL A 39 16.35 -15.24 14.17
N LEU A 40 15.27 -14.54 14.51
CA LEU A 40 15.32 -13.22 15.15
C LEU A 40 16.14 -13.27 16.45
N TYR A 41 15.92 -14.29 17.27
CA TYR A 41 16.68 -14.48 18.50
C TYR A 41 18.18 -14.69 18.24
N ALA A 42 18.53 -15.58 17.30
CA ALA A 42 19.92 -15.89 16.98
C ALA A 42 20.69 -14.65 16.46
N ILE A 43 20.08 -13.90 15.54
CA ILE A 43 20.67 -12.67 15.00
C ILE A 43 20.79 -11.60 16.09
N ASN A 44 19.72 -11.35 16.86
CA ASN A 44 19.74 -10.36 17.92
C ASN A 44 20.72 -10.72 19.05
N TYR A 45 20.89 -12.01 19.35
CA TYR A 45 21.91 -12.49 20.28
C TYR A 45 23.33 -12.21 19.77
N ALA A 46 23.61 -12.49 18.48
CA ALA A 46 24.91 -12.19 17.89
C ALA A 46 25.21 -10.68 17.87
N LEU A 47 24.20 -9.85 17.59
CA LEU A 47 24.29 -8.38 17.65
C LEU A 47 24.52 -7.88 19.09
N ALA A 48 23.82 -8.45 20.08
CA ALA A 48 24.01 -8.11 21.49
C ALA A 48 25.43 -8.41 21.98
N ASN A 49 26.04 -9.47 21.44
CA ASN A 49 27.44 -9.82 21.71
C ASN A 49 28.46 -8.97 20.95
N GLN A 50 28.03 -7.89 20.28
CA GLN A 50 28.89 -6.95 19.52
C GLN A 50 29.67 -7.64 18.39
N THR A 51 29.12 -8.73 17.84
CA THR A 51 29.72 -9.43 16.71
C THR A 51 29.64 -8.55 15.46
N SER A 52 30.73 -8.44 14.71
CA SER A 52 30.73 -7.68 13.46
C SER A 52 29.84 -8.34 12.41
N TRP A 53 29.21 -7.54 11.55
CA TRP A 53 28.26 -8.02 10.55
C TRP A 53 28.86 -9.07 9.60
N ASN A 54 30.10 -8.86 9.16
CA ASN A 54 30.82 -9.83 8.31
C ASN A 54 30.95 -11.20 8.98
N VAL A 55 31.16 -11.24 10.30
CA VAL A 55 31.28 -12.49 11.05
C VAL A 55 29.92 -13.17 11.22
N ILE A 56 28.85 -12.38 11.43
CA ILE A 56 27.48 -12.90 11.49
C ILE A 56 27.09 -13.54 10.15
N GLU A 57 27.39 -12.88 9.03
CA GLU A 57 27.12 -13.42 7.69
C GLU A 57 27.90 -14.72 7.42
N ALA A 58 29.18 -14.76 7.78
CA ALA A 58 30.00 -15.95 7.66
C ALA A 58 29.47 -17.10 8.53
N ALA A 59 29.07 -16.81 9.78
CA ALA A 59 28.51 -17.80 10.68
C ALA A 59 27.18 -18.38 10.17
N VAL A 60 26.31 -17.53 9.61
CA VAL A 60 25.06 -17.98 8.98
C VAL A 60 25.34 -18.85 7.76
N ALA A 61 26.32 -18.50 6.92
CA ALA A 61 26.72 -19.31 5.77
C ALA A 61 27.27 -20.69 6.19
N GLU A 62 28.05 -20.75 7.27
CA GLU A 62 28.56 -22.01 7.82
C GLU A 62 27.42 -22.87 8.40
N GLN A 63 26.49 -22.27 9.15
CA GLN A 63 25.35 -23.01 9.71
C GLN A 63 24.39 -23.51 8.63
N LYS A 64 24.20 -22.74 7.54
CA LYS A 64 23.49 -23.20 6.33
C LYS A 64 24.16 -24.42 5.71
N ALA A 65 25.49 -24.41 5.58
CA ALA A 65 26.23 -25.55 5.02
C ALA A 65 26.11 -26.81 5.90
N ARG A 66 25.89 -26.63 7.21
CA ARG A 66 25.60 -27.72 8.15
C ARG A 66 24.15 -28.22 8.10
N GLY A 67 23.27 -27.56 7.34
CA GLY A 67 21.87 -27.94 7.20
C GLY A 67 21.00 -27.53 8.38
N ASP A 68 21.38 -26.49 9.14
CA ASP A 68 20.53 -26.01 10.23
C ASP A 68 19.24 -25.38 9.65
N PRO A 69 18.03 -25.79 10.10
CA PRO A 69 16.78 -25.30 9.53
C PRO A 69 16.56 -23.80 9.76
N VAL A 70 17.09 -23.24 10.86
CA VAL A 70 16.97 -21.81 11.19
C VAL A 70 17.86 -20.98 10.26
N SER A 71 19.10 -21.38 10.04
CA SER A 71 19.98 -20.66 9.12
C SER A 71 19.60 -20.85 7.65
N SER A 72 19.04 -22.01 7.29
CA SER A 72 18.65 -22.36 5.91
C SER A 72 17.51 -21.49 5.36
N CYS A 73 16.63 -20.99 6.22
CA CYS A 73 15.56 -20.09 5.79
C CYS A 73 16.06 -18.66 5.53
N ILE A 74 17.24 -18.28 6.01
CA ILE A 74 17.77 -16.93 5.80
C ILE A 74 18.27 -16.88 4.37
N GLU A 75 17.78 -15.99 3.51
CA GLU A 75 18.33 -15.84 2.16
C GLU A 75 19.45 -14.79 2.19
N ARG A 76 19.13 -13.58 2.70
CA ARG A 76 20.05 -12.43 2.76
C ARG A 76 19.86 -11.66 4.07
N LEU A 77 20.94 -11.15 4.64
CA LEU A 77 20.93 -10.26 5.81
C LEU A 77 21.13 -8.81 5.35
N GLN A 78 20.30 -7.89 5.82
CA GLN A 78 20.39 -6.45 5.53
C GLN A 78 20.49 -5.68 6.86
N LEU A 79 21.58 -5.94 7.59
CA LEU A 79 21.77 -5.44 8.96
C LEU A 79 21.84 -3.90 9.01
N ASP A 80 22.27 -3.25 7.93
CA ASP A 80 22.24 -1.78 7.76
C ASP A 80 20.85 -1.17 8.00
N LEU A 81 19.80 -1.87 7.55
CA LEU A 81 18.41 -1.43 7.62
C LEU A 81 17.64 -2.11 8.76
N ASN A 82 18.34 -2.86 9.62
CA ASN A 82 17.74 -3.72 10.64
C ASN A 82 16.73 -4.73 10.06
N GLN A 83 17.02 -5.25 8.87
CA GLN A 83 16.13 -6.16 8.13
C GLN A 83 16.83 -7.45 7.74
N ALA A 84 16.06 -8.50 7.53
CA ALA A 84 16.52 -9.76 6.94
C ALA A 84 15.50 -10.24 5.91
N VAL A 85 15.98 -10.91 4.86
CA VAL A 85 15.15 -11.58 3.86
C VAL A 85 15.18 -13.06 4.15
N LEU A 86 14.02 -13.62 4.44
CA LEU A 86 13.83 -15.05 4.68
C LEU A 86 13.13 -15.68 3.49
N ARG A 87 13.52 -16.89 3.14
CA ARG A 87 12.81 -17.76 2.22
C ARG A 87 11.97 -18.73 3.03
N LEU A 88 10.65 -18.60 2.96
CA LEU A 88 9.69 -19.37 3.74
C LEU A 88 8.81 -20.21 2.82
N SER A 89 8.60 -21.46 3.20
CA SER A 89 7.67 -22.40 2.57
C SER A 89 6.55 -22.73 3.55
N ASP A 90 5.44 -23.28 3.05
CA ASP A 90 4.36 -23.75 3.92
C ASP A 90 4.81 -25.05 4.65
N PRO A 91 4.86 -25.06 6.00
CA PRO A 91 5.31 -26.22 6.76
C PRO A 91 4.28 -27.37 6.81
N TYR A 92 3.05 -27.15 6.30
CA TYR A 92 1.98 -28.15 6.25
C TYR A 92 1.75 -28.73 4.86
N VAL A 93 2.52 -28.30 3.86
CA VAL A 93 2.60 -29.02 2.59
C VAL A 93 3.52 -30.20 2.88
N ASP A 94 2.92 -31.32 3.28
CA ASP A 94 3.63 -32.59 3.43
C ASP A 94 4.32 -32.89 2.09
N ASP A 95 5.58 -33.31 2.19
CA ASP A 95 6.35 -33.93 1.11
C ASP A 95 5.79 -35.35 0.87
N ASP A 96 4.46 -35.49 0.78
CA ASP A 96 3.80 -36.73 0.41
C ASP A 96 4.19 -37.00 -1.05
N GLU A 97 5.23 -37.81 -1.21
CA GLU A 97 5.84 -38.29 -2.47
C GLU A 97 4.86 -39.01 -3.42
N ASP A 98 3.54 -38.95 -3.17
CA ASP A 98 2.50 -39.74 -3.85
C ASP A 98 1.37 -38.91 -4.51
N GLU A 99 1.43 -37.57 -4.54
CA GLU A 99 0.44 -36.76 -5.30
C GLU A 99 1.03 -36.18 -6.60
N ASP A 100 0.61 -36.81 -7.71
CA ASP A 100 0.69 -36.41 -9.12
C ASP A 100 1.32 -35.03 -9.42
N GLU A 101 2.45 -35.03 -10.15
CA GLU A 101 3.24 -33.85 -10.58
C GLU A 101 2.45 -32.74 -11.32
N ASP A 102 1.20 -32.98 -11.69
CA ASP A 102 0.35 -32.06 -12.46
C ASP A 102 -0.46 -31.06 -11.59
N GLN A 103 -0.36 -31.11 -10.26
CA GLN A 103 -1.16 -30.26 -9.35
C GLN A 103 -0.36 -29.40 -8.35
N LYS A 104 0.92 -29.11 -8.62
CA LYS A 104 1.66 -28.08 -7.86
C LYS A 104 1.02 -26.72 -8.06
N ASN A 105 0.24 -26.27 -7.09
CA ASN A 105 -0.35 -24.94 -7.12
C ASN A 105 0.79 -23.91 -7.03
N ALA A 106 0.72 -22.83 -7.79
CA ALA A 106 1.69 -21.72 -7.70
C ALA A 106 1.75 -21.05 -6.29
N ALA A 107 0.91 -21.49 -5.36
CA ALA A 107 0.90 -21.09 -3.97
C ALA A 107 1.95 -21.81 -3.11
N ASP A 108 2.54 -22.92 -3.59
CA ASP A 108 3.45 -23.78 -2.83
C ASP A 108 4.93 -23.47 -3.07
N GLU A 109 5.22 -22.46 -3.91
CA GLU A 109 6.59 -22.01 -4.13
C GLU A 109 7.14 -21.24 -2.90
N PRO A 110 8.39 -21.50 -2.51
CA PRO A 110 9.05 -20.75 -1.44
C PRO A 110 9.09 -19.26 -1.78
N LEU A 111 8.54 -18.42 -0.90
CA LEU A 111 8.51 -16.97 -1.12
C LEU A 111 9.57 -16.26 -0.29
N GLU A 112 10.19 -15.24 -0.90
CA GLU A 112 11.06 -14.31 -0.18
C GLU A 112 10.22 -13.29 0.60
N VAL A 113 10.40 -13.25 1.91
CA VAL A 113 9.73 -12.36 2.84
C VAL A 113 10.75 -11.53 3.60
N THR A 114 10.64 -10.20 3.50
CA THR A 114 11.46 -9.27 4.27
C THR A 114 10.87 -9.08 5.67
N ILE A 115 11.69 -9.26 6.70
CA ILE A 115 11.34 -9.08 8.11
C ILE A 115 12.17 -7.96 8.75
N ASP A 116 11.60 -7.31 9.75
CA ASP A 116 12.29 -6.35 10.61
C ASP A 116 12.78 -7.05 11.88
N LEU A 117 14.08 -6.93 12.17
CA LEU A 117 14.73 -7.57 13.33
C LEU A 117 14.25 -7.02 14.67
N GLY A 118 13.69 -5.81 14.69
CA GLY A 118 13.15 -5.16 15.88
C GLY A 118 11.71 -5.56 16.23
N CYS A 119 11.08 -6.41 15.40
CA CYS A 119 9.72 -6.90 15.59
C CYS A 119 9.72 -8.42 15.71
N ASN A 120 8.74 -8.97 16.43
CA ASN A 120 8.49 -10.42 16.41
C ASN A 120 7.81 -10.85 15.10
N ALA A 121 7.79 -12.16 14.83
CA ALA A 121 7.17 -12.73 13.63
C ALA A 121 5.73 -12.21 13.43
N LEU A 122 4.87 -12.30 14.43
CA LEU A 122 3.47 -11.86 14.32
C LEU A 122 3.29 -10.36 14.03
N LYS A 123 4.17 -9.48 14.54
CA LYS A 123 4.14 -8.04 14.22
C LYS A 123 4.60 -7.80 12.78
N ASN A 124 5.59 -8.54 12.31
CA ASN A 124 6.04 -8.49 10.92
C ASN A 124 4.92 -8.95 9.97
N ALA A 125 4.20 -10.02 10.28
CA ALA A 125 3.05 -10.49 9.49
C ALA A 125 1.95 -9.42 9.41
N LYS A 126 1.57 -8.86 10.56
CA LYS A 126 0.56 -7.78 10.62
C LYS A 126 0.96 -6.53 9.85
N ARG A 127 2.25 -6.20 9.81
CA ARG A 127 2.76 -5.06 9.02
C ARG A 127 2.59 -5.29 7.52
N ILE A 128 2.75 -6.53 7.06
CA ILE A 128 2.59 -6.90 5.65
C ILE A 128 1.10 -6.98 5.27
N LYS A 129 0.22 -7.56 6.10
CA LYS A 129 -1.23 -7.67 5.80
C LYS A 129 -1.97 -6.35 5.66
N LEU A 130 -1.48 -5.27 6.28
CA LEU A 130 -2.17 -3.99 6.22
C LEU A 130 -1.89 -3.30 4.87
N PRO A 131 -2.91 -2.99 4.05
CA PRO A 131 -2.73 -2.29 2.78
C PRO A 131 -2.39 -0.82 3.04
N THR A 132 -1.11 -0.57 3.35
CA THR A 132 -0.41 0.72 3.51
C THR A 132 -0.98 1.73 4.52
N PRO A 133 -0.21 2.80 4.79
CA PRO A 133 1.08 2.90 5.43
C PRO A 133 0.93 3.04 6.96
N HIS A 134 1.95 2.56 7.69
CA HIS A 134 2.52 3.03 8.96
C HIS A 134 1.60 3.69 10.03
N PRO A 135 1.78 3.42 11.34
CA PRO A 135 0.98 4.02 12.43
C PRO A 135 0.92 5.56 12.46
N LEU A 136 1.78 6.25 11.70
CA LEU A 136 1.72 7.69 11.43
C LEU A 136 0.54 8.14 10.53
N ARG A 137 -0.21 7.23 9.89
CA ARG A 137 -1.38 7.59 9.07
C ARG A 137 -2.59 7.96 9.90
N PHE A 138 -2.79 7.48 11.12
CA PHE A 138 -3.97 7.90 11.89
C PHE A 138 -3.98 9.42 12.09
N ILE A 139 -2.84 10.01 12.43
CA ILE A 139 -2.70 11.45 12.64
C ILE A 139 -2.85 12.20 11.31
N ARG A 140 -2.12 11.78 10.26
CA ARG A 140 -2.16 12.45 8.94
C ARG A 140 -3.51 12.29 8.22
N TYR A 141 -4.21 11.18 8.38
CA TYR A 141 -5.51 10.91 7.75
C TYR A 141 -6.61 11.76 8.38
N TYR A 142 -6.59 11.97 9.71
CA TYR A 142 -7.52 12.89 10.35
C TYR A 142 -7.28 14.34 9.91
N ASP A 143 -6.03 14.77 9.83
CA ASP A 143 -5.69 16.11 9.32
C ASP A 143 -6.05 16.28 7.84
N HIS A 144 -5.76 15.29 7.00
CA HIS A 144 -6.09 15.34 5.58
C HIS A 144 -7.61 15.29 5.34
N ARG A 145 -8.35 14.49 6.12
CA ARG A 145 -9.83 14.46 6.09
C ARG A 145 -10.42 15.80 6.51
N ARG A 146 -9.88 16.42 7.56
CA ARG A 146 -10.29 17.76 8.02
C ARG A 146 -10.00 18.82 6.94
N LEU A 147 -8.80 18.81 6.38
CA LEU A 147 -8.40 19.72 5.30
C LEU A 147 -9.24 19.54 4.03
N ALA A 148 -9.52 18.30 3.64
CA ALA A 148 -10.35 17.98 2.46
C ALA A 148 -11.79 18.45 2.65
N HIS A 149 -12.38 18.18 3.82
CA HIS A 149 -13.70 18.67 4.18
C HIS A 149 -13.79 20.21 4.24
N ASP A 150 -12.75 20.88 4.75
CA ASP A 150 -12.68 22.34 4.77
C ASP A 150 -12.54 22.93 3.35
N LYS A 151 -11.75 22.28 2.48
CA LYS A 151 -11.66 22.63 1.05
C LYS A 151 -12.99 22.45 0.35
N GLU A 152 -13.68 21.34 0.59
CA GLU A 152 -15.01 21.07 0.03
C GLU A 152 -16.03 22.13 0.46
N LYS A 153 -16.11 22.46 1.75
CA LYS A 153 -16.97 23.54 2.25
C LYS A 153 -16.67 24.89 1.61
N LYS A 154 -15.39 25.24 1.47
CA LYS A 154 -14.96 26.47 0.79
C LYS A 154 -15.34 26.47 -0.70
N THR A 155 -15.20 25.33 -1.37
CA THR A 155 -15.61 25.17 -2.77
C THR A 155 -17.13 25.29 -2.91
N ILE A 156 -17.92 24.60 -2.09
CA ILE A 156 -19.40 24.67 -2.14
C ILE A 156 -19.90 26.09 -1.84
N THR A 157 -19.31 26.79 -0.87
CA THR A 157 -19.69 28.16 -0.57
C THR A 157 -19.26 29.13 -1.68
N GLY A 158 -18.09 28.93 -2.28
CA GLY A 158 -17.61 29.67 -3.45
C GLY A 158 -18.51 29.48 -4.67
N THR A 159 -18.87 28.24 -5.00
CA THR A 159 -19.75 27.91 -6.14
C THR A 159 -21.17 28.44 -5.91
N LYS A 160 -21.74 28.31 -4.72
CA LYS A 160 -23.04 28.92 -4.38
C LYS A 160 -23.05 30.43 -4.56
N ARG A 161 -21.98 31.13 -4.15
CA ARG A 161 -21.85 32.58 -4.35
C ARG A 161 -21.72 32.95 -5.83
N ALA A 162 -20.89 32.21 -6.58
CA ALA A 162 -20.72 32.42 -8.01
C ALA A 162 -22.04 32.22 -8.78
N LEU A 163 -22.78 31.15 -8.47
CA LEU A 163 -24.09 30.88 -9.07
C LEU A 163 -25.12 31.98 -8.78
N LYS A 164 -25.16 32.49 -7.54
CA LYS A 164 -26.05 33.61 -7.17
C LYS A 164 -25.69 34.92 -7.88
N MET A 165 -24.40 35.17 -8.13
CA MET A 165 -23.96 36.33 -8.90
C MET A 165 -24.27 36.17 -10.39
N ALA A 166 -24.05 34.98 -10.95
CA ALA A 166 -24.40 34.65 -12.32
C ALA A 166 -25.91 34.77 -12.58
N SER A 167 -26.76 34.26 -11.67
CA SER A 167 -28.22 34.37 -11.78
C SER A 167 -28.68 35.83 -11.75
N LYS A 168 -28.17 36.63 -10.81
CA LYS A 168 -28.48 38.06 -10.72
C LYS A 168 -28.02 38.84 -11.96
N LYS A 169 -26.88 38.47 -12.56
CA LYS A 169 -26.41 39.08 -13.82
C LYS A 169 -27.26 38.64 -15.02
N ALA A 170 -27.69 37.37 -15.07
CA ALA A 170 -28.61 36.85 -16.09
C ALA A 170 -29.98 37.55 -16.02
N GLU A 171 -30.52 37.78 -14.82
CA GLU A 171 -31.77 38.55 -14.65
C GLU A 171 -31.62 40.00 -15.11
N LYS A 172 -30.53 40.68 -14.72
CA LYS A 172 -30.26 42.06 -15.16
C LYS A 172 -30.08 42.18 -16.67
N THR A 173 -29.40 41.22 -17.30
CA THR A 173 -29.23 41.22 -18.76
C THR A 173 -30.55 40.92 -19.46
N LYS A 174 -31.37 39.98 -18.95
CA LYS A 174 -32.72 39.72 -19.45
C LYS A 174 -33.61 40.96 -19.39
N THR A 175 -33.61 41.70 -18.27
CA THR A 175 -34.40 42.94 -18.16
C THR A 175 -33.86 44.07 -19.04
N GLN A 176 -32.54 44.19 -19.17
CA GLN A 176 -31.92 45.19 -20.04
C GLN A 176 -32.22 44.93 -21.52
N VAL A 177 -32.11 43.68 -21.99
CA VAL A 177 -32.48 43.28 -23.36
C VAL A 177 -33.98 43.50 -23.61
N ALA A 178 -34.84 43.14 -22.66
CA ALA A 178 -36.28 43.40 -22.76
C ALA A 178 -36.63 44.90 -22.78
N GLY A 179 -35.83 45.74 -22.10
CA GLY A 179 -35.95 47.20 -22.15
C GLY A 179 -35.55 47.79 -23.49
N VAL A 180 -34.42 47.35 -24.07
CA VAL A 180 -33.95 47.78 -25.39
C VAL A 180 -34.95 47.38 -26.50
N GLN A 181 -35.50 46.17 -26.45
CA GLN A 181 -36.52 45.73 -27.40
C GLN A 181 -37.82 46.57 -27.30
N ARG A 182 -38.26 46.95 -26.09
CA ARG A 182 -39.40 47.85 -25.91
C ARG A 182 -39.17 49.23 -26.53
N ILE A 183 -37.98 49.80 -26.37
CA ILE A 183 -37.61 51.11 -26.91
C ILE A 183 -37.58 51.09 -28.45
N SER A 184 -37.12 49.98 -29.05
CA SER A 184 -37.07 49.84 -30.52
C SER A 184 -38.44 49.75 -31.20
N LYS A 185 -39.47 49.24 -30.51
CA LYS A 185 -40.83 49.11 -31.06
C LYS A 185 -41.58 50.44 -31.19
N THR A 186 -41.07 51.53 -30.61
CA THR A 186 -41.77 52.83 -30.57
C THR A 186 -41.20 53.85 -31.57
N ARG A 187 -40.11 53.55 -32.28
CA ARG A 187 -39.53 54.46 -33.27
C ARG A 187 -39.89 54.01 -34.69
N GLU A 188 -41.10 54.32 -35.12
CA GLU A 188 -41.40 54.37 -36.56
C GLU A 188 -40.92 55.72 -37.10
N PRO A 189 -40.12 55.74 -38.19
CA PRO A 189 -39.71 56.99 -38.81
C PRO A 189 -40.91 57.60 -39.55
N PHE A 190 -41.32 58.81 -39.13
CA PHE A 190 -42.25 59.63 -39.91
C PHE A 190 -41.48 60.35 -41.01
N TRP A 191 -41.51 59.77 -42.20
CA TRP A 191 -41.29 60.43 -43.48
C TRP A 191 -41.87 59.57 -44.60
#